data_AF-A0A0Q4UYW8-F1
#
_entry.id   AF-A0A0Q4UYW8-F1
#
_cell.length_a   1.000
_cell.length_b   1.000
_cell.length_c   1.000
_cell.angle_alpha   90.00
_cell.angle_beta   90.00
_cell.angle_gamma   90.00
#
_symmetry.space_group_name_H-M   'P 1'
#
loop_
_entity.id
_entity.type
_entity.pdbx_description
1 polymer ?
#
loop_
_entity_poly.entity_id
_entity_poly.type
_entity_poly.pdbx_seq_one_letter_code
_entity_poly.pdbx_strand_id
1 'polypeptide(L)'
;MDGFSIDWGAIAEVFFVGFVAAVGLVVVYTLGLRLLGAGQPADANGEHTQYSEETARTGKTPPVALAGAGLCFAVGAAAVLFGIWLTIPQFH
;
A
#
# COMPACT_ATOMS: atom_id res chain seq x y z
N MET A 1 41.95 -12.68 -19.27
CA MET A 1 41.17 -11.42 -19.40
C MET A 1 39.80 -11.81 -18.94
N ASP A 2 39.63 -11.85 -17.63
CA ASP A 2 38.49 -12.54 -17.03
C ASP A 2 37.48 -11.43 -16.76
N GLY A 3 36.86 -10.99 -17.86
CA GLY A 3 35.85 -9.94 -17.83
C GLY A 3 34.70 -10.39 -16.94
N PHE A 4 34.43 -9.61 -15.90
CA PHE A 4 33.23 -9.60 -15.06
C PHE A 4 32.17 -10.65 -15.45
N SER A 5 32.16 -11.80 -14.77
CA SER A 5 31.04 -12.75 -14.86
C SER A 5 29.83 -12.13 -14.15
N ILE A 6 28.84 -11.64 -14.91
CA ILE A 6 27.56 -11.17 -14.36
C ILE A 6 26.84 -12.36 -13.74
N ASP A 7 26.49 -12.21 -12.47
CA ASP A 7 25.59 -13.11 -11.77
C ASP A 7 24.14 -12.73 -12.09
N TRP A 8 23.58 -13.40 -13.09
CA TRP A 8 22.19 -13.25 -13.49
C TRP A 8 21.20 -13.69 -12.40
N GLY A 9 21.62 -14.59 -11.50
CA GLY A 9 20.81 -15.07 -10.38
C GLY A 9 20.61 -13.96 -9.35
N ALA A 10 21.68 -13.27 -8.96
CA ALA A 10 21.61 -12.14 -8.04
C ALA A 10 20.70 -11.01 -8.56
N ILE A 11 20.76 -10.73 -9.87
CA ILE A 11 19.88 -9.73 -10.51
C ILE A 11 18.42 -10.16 -10.43
N ALA A 12 18.13 -11.42 -10.76
CA ALA A 12 16.77 -11.96 -10.71
C ALA A 12 16.20 -11.96 -9.29
N GLU A 13 17.03 -12.23 -8.28
CA GLU A 13 16.64 -12.21 -6.88
C GLU A 13 16.22 -10.82 -6.41
N VAL A 14 17.05 -9.79 -6.65
CA VAL A 14 16.72 -8.41 -6.26
C VAL A 14 15.45 -7.92 -6.95
N PHE A 15 15.30 -8.24 -8.24
CA PHE A 15 14.07 -7.95 -8.99
C PHE A 15 12.85 -8.60 -8.33
N PHE A 16 12.94 -9.89 -8.00
CA PHE A 16 11.82 -10.64 -7.45
C PHE A 16 11.44 -10.13 -6.05
N VAL A 17 12.43 -9.92 -5.18
CA VAL A 17 12.21 -9.39 -3.82
C VAL A 17 11.57 -8.00 -3.89
N GLY A 18 12.12 -7.10 -4.71
CA GLY A 18 11.58 -5.76 -4.90
C GLY A 18 10.16 -5.77 -5.46
N PHE A 19 9.90 -6.64 -6.44
CA PHE A 19 8.58 -6.80 -7.05
C PHE A 19 7.53 -7.31 -6.04
N VAL A 20 7.84 -8.36 -5.29
CA VAL A 20 6.94 -8.92 -4.27
C VAL A 20 6.67 -7.91 -3.15
N ALA A 21 7.71 -7.20 -2.70
CA ALA A 21 7.54 -6.15 -1.69
C ALA A 21 6.63 -5.01 -2.19
N ALA A 22 6.83 -4.55 -3.43
CA ALA A 22 6.00 -3.52 -4.03
C ALA A 22 4.54 -3.97 -4.17
N VAL A 23 4.29 -5.15 -4.73
CA VAL A 23 2.94 -5.70 -4.86
C VAL A 23 2.28 -5.87 -3.49
N GLY A 24 3.01 -6.39 -2.50
CA GLY A 24 2.51 -6.57 -1.14
C GLY A 24 2.07 -5.24 -0.50
N LEU A 25 2.91 -4.20 -0.58
CA LEU A 25 2.56 -2.86 -0.07
C LEU A 25 1.34 -2.27 -0.78
N VAL A 26 1.27 -2.39 -2.10
CA VAL A 26 0.12 -1.90 -2.88
C VAL A 26 -1.16 -2.63 -2.48
N VAL A 27 -1.13 -3.95 -2.31
CA VAL A 27 -2.29 -4.74 -1.88
C VAL A 27 -2.75 -4.34 -0.47
N VAL A 28 -1.83 -4.20 0.48
CA VAL A 28 -2.15 -3.77 1.85
C VAL A 28 -2.76 -2.37 1.84
N TYR A 29 -2.18 -1.42 1.10
CA TYR A 29 -2.68 -0.06 1.00
C TYR A 29 -4.07 0.01 0.35
N THR A 30 -4.24 -0.65 -0.80
CA THR A 30 -5.52 -0.70 -1.52
C THR A 30 -6.61 -1.38 -0.71
N LEU A 31 -6.28 -2.41 0.07
CA LEU A 31 -7.21 -3.03 1.02
C LEU A 31 -7.64 -2.06 2.12
N GLY A 32 -6.72 -1.26 2.67
CA GLY A 32 -7.02 -0.22 3.65
C GLY A 32 -7.98 0.84 3.08
N LEU A 33 -7.73 1.31 1.86
CA LEU A 33 -8.64 2.22 1.16
C LEU A 33 -10.01 1.59 0.90
N ARG A 34 -10.04 0.32 0.51
CA ARG A 34 -11.30 -0.42 0.27
C ARG A 34 -12.13 -0.56 1.53
N LEU A 35 -11.50 -0.82 2.68
CA LEU A 35 -12.19 -0.84 3.97
C LEU A 35 -12.79 0.52 4.30
N LEU A 36 -12.02 1.60 4.11
CA LEU A 36 -12.50 2.96 4.34
C LEU A 36 -13.67 3.33 3.42
N GLY A 37 -13.62 2.92 2.15
CA GLY A 37 -14.67 3.13 1.16
C GLY A 37 -15.94 2.31 1.40
N ALA A 38 -15.83 1.12 2.00
CA ALA A 38 -16.98 0.26 2.32
C ALA A 38 -17.95 0.89 3.36
N GLY A 39 -17.48 1.90 4.11
CA GLY A 39 -18.30 2.65 5.05
C GLY A 39 -19.08 3.82 4.45
N GLN A 40 -18.84 4.14 3.17
CA GLN A 40 -19.54 5.22 2.49
C GLN A 40 -20.91 4.71 2.02
N PRO A 41 -22.00 5.47 2.22
CA PRO A 41 -23.27 5.13 1.59
C PRO A 41 -23.06 5.06 0.07
N ALA A 42 -23.47 3.97 -0.55
CA ALA A 42 -23.47 3.87 -2.00
C ALA A 42 -24.34 5.02 -2.52
N ASP A 43 -23.76 5.89 -3.36
CA ASP A 43 -24.55 6.90 -4.05
C ASP A 43 -25.61 6.16 -4.87
N ALA A 44 -26.87 6.25 -4.43
CA ALA A 44 -27.97 5.47 -5.00
C ALA A 44 -28.22 5.76 -6.49
N ASN A 45 -27.59 6.80 -7.03
CA ASN A 45 -27.85 7.31 -8.38
C ASN A 45 -26.78 6.97 -9.41
N GLY A 46 -25.67 6.29 -9.05
CA GLY A 46 -24.67 5.84 -10.05
C GLY A 46 -24.21 6.92 -11.03
N GLU A 47 -24.26 8.19 -10.63
CA GLU A 47 -24.23 9.32 -11.55
C GLU A 47 -22.79 9.79 -11.75
N HIS A 48 -22.42 9.88 -13.03
CA HIS A 48 -21.15 10.37 -13.50
C HIS A 48 -20.74 11.64 -12.76
N THR A 49 -19.51 11.61 -12.23
CA THR A 49 -18.82 12.73 -11.60
C THR A 49 -18.82 13.97 -12.51
N GLN A 50 -19.83 14.84 -12.37
CA GLN A 50 -19.62 16.26 -12.63
C GLN A 50 -18.84 16.80 -11.43
N TYR A 51 -17.58 17.16 -11.67
CA TYR A 51 -16.57 17.62 -10.72
C TYR A 51 -16.92 18.89 -9.92
N SER A 52 -18.17 19.36 -9.95
CA SER A 52 -18.56 20.69 -9.48
C SER A 52 -19.38 20.68 -8.20
N GLU A 53 -19.99 19.55 -7.82
CA GLU A 53 -20.90 19.46 -6.66
C GLU A 53 -20.64 18.21 -5.81
N GLU A 54 -19.38 17.96 -5.47
CA GLU A 54 -19.08 16.97 -4.44
C GLU A 54 -19.49 17.52 -3.06
N THR A 55 -20.72 17.20 -2.65
CA THR A 55 -21.17 17.34 -1.26
C THR A 55 -20.23 16.50 -0.38
N ALA A 56 -19.70 17.09 0.69
CA ALA A 56 -18.86 16.36 1.65
C ALA A 56 -19.59 15.09 2.12
N ARG A 57 -19.05 13.91 1.77
CA ARG A 57 -19.63 12.62 2.18
C ARG A 57 -19.65 12.54 3.71
N THR A 58 -20.83 12.80 4.28
CA THR A 58 -21.09 12.80 5.73
C THR A 58 -21.55 11.42 6.25
N GLY A 59 -21.13 10.35 5.58
CA GLY A 59 -21.35 8.97 6.03
C GLY A 59 -20.35 8.60 7.11
N LYS A 60 -20.83 8.26 8.32
CA LYS A 60 -19.98 7.74 9.41
C LYS A 60 -19.37 6.40 8.97
N THR A 61 -18.07 6.39 8.69
CA THR A 61 -17.32 5.16 8.45
C THR A 61 -17.43 4.24 9.66
N PRO A 62 -17.80 2.95 9.49
CA PRO A 62 -17.99 2.06 10.62
C PRO A 62 -16.65 1.85 11.35
N PRO A 63 -16.65 1.81 12.70
CA PRO A 63 -15.42 1.78 13.49
C PRO A 63 -14.53 0.56 13.19
N VAL A 64 -15.13 -0.56 12.79
CA VAL A 64 -14.42 -1.77 12.38
C VAL A 64 -13.63 -1.56 11.07
N ALA A 65 -14.20 -0.82 10.12
CA ALA A 65 -13.51 -0.48 8.88
C ALA A 65 -12.34 0.48 9.13
N LEU A 66 -12.52 1.44 10.05
CA LEU A 66 -11.46 2.36 10.45
C LEU A 66 -10.30 1.62 11.13
N ALA A 67 -10.61 0.70 12.05
CA ALA A 67 -9.60 -0.11 12.73
C ALA A 67 -8.82 -1.00 11.74
N GLY A 68 -9.52 -1.65 10.80
CA GLY A 68 -8.89 -2.46 9.76
C GLY A 68 -8.02 -1.64 8.80
N ALA A 69 -8.49 -0.47 8.38
CA ALA A 69 -7.70 0.46 7.57
C ALA A 69 -6.45 0.92 8.32
N GLY A 70 -6.60 1.32 9.58
CA GLY A 70 -5.49 1.71 10.46
C GLY A 70 -4.44 0.60 10.61
N LEU A 71 -4.88 -0.66 10.74
CA LEU A 71 -3.98 -1.81 10.77
C LEU A 71 -3.20 -1.97 9.45
N CYS A 72 -3.86 -1.85 8.29
CA CYS A 72 -3.18 -1.89 6.99
C CYS A 72 -2.11 -0.78 6.88
N PHE A 73 -2.44 0.45 7.27
CA PHE A 73 -1.49 1.55 7.27
C PHE A 73 -0.33 1.31 8.24
N ALA A 74 -0.59 0.76 9.42
CA ALA A 74 0.44 0.42 10.38
C ALA A 74 1.41 -0.65 9.85
N VAL A 75 0.88 -1.70 9.19
CA VAL A 75 1.70 -2.73 8.54
C VAL A 75 2.57 -2.13 7.43
N GLY A 76 1.99 -1.26 6.57
CA GLY A 76 2.74 -0.58 5.52
C GLY A 76 3.85 0.33 6.08
N ALA A 77 3.54 1.12 7.11
CA ALA A 77 4.51 1.97 7.79
C ALA A 77 5.63 1.16 8.44
N ALA A 78 5.29 0.05 9.12
CA ALA A 78 6.26 -0.84 9.73
C ALA A 78 7.21 -1.46 8.69
N ALA A 79 6.68 -1.89 7.53
CA ALA A 79 7.50 -2.41 6.44
C ALA A 79 8.48 -1.34 5.88
N VAL A 80 8.04 -0.10 5.72
CA VAL A 80 8.91 1.01 5.28
C VAL A 80 9.99 1.31 6.32
N LEU A 81 9.62 1.41 7.60
CA LEU A 81 10.56 1.65 8.69
C LEU A 81 11.59 0.51 8.79
N PHE A 82 11.16 -0.73 8.57
CA PHE A 82 12.05 -1.88 8.54
C PHE A 82 13.03 -1.83 7.35
N GLY A 83 12.56 -1.44 6.17
CA GLY A 83 13.43 -1.21 5.01
C GLY A 83 14.48 -0.12 5.25
N ILE A 84 14.09 0.97 5.91
CA ILE A 84 15.02 2.04 6.31
C ILE A 84 16.05 1.51 7.31
N TRP A 85 15.61 0.73 8.31
CA TRP A 85 16.49 0.11 9.31
C TRP A 85 17.54 -0.81 8.68
N LEU A 86 17.17 -1.59 7.67
CA LEU A 86 18.10 -2.44 6.91
C LEU A 86 19.03 -1.66 5.97
N THR A 87 18.64 -0.46 5.53
CA THR A 87 19.48 0.37 4.65
C THR A 87 20.58 1.08 5.43
N ILE A 88 20.34 1.38 6.70
CA ILE A 88 21.27 2.12 7.56
C ILE A 88 22.08 1.12 8.42
N PRO A 89 23.36 0.86 8.10
CA PRO A 89 24.18 -0.15 8.79
C PRO A 89 24.62 0.25 10.21
N GLN A 90 24.13 1.37 10.74
CA GLN A 90 24.36 1.79 12.14
C GLN A 90 23.23 1.37 13.07
N PHE A 91 22.10 0.92 12.51
CA PHE A 91 20.95 0.49 13.28
C PHE A 91 20.87 -1.03 13.48
N HIS A 92 21.71 -1.79 12.79
CA HIS A 92 21.83 -3.25 12.87
C HIS A 92 23.29 -3.72 12.88
#